data_AF-A0A1Y2CP06-F1
#
_entry.id   AF-A0A1Y2CP06-F1
#
_cell.length_a   1.000
_cell.length_b   1.000
_cell.length_c   1.000
_cell.angle_alpha   90.00
_cell.angle_beta   90.00
_cell.angle_gamma   90.00
#
_symmetry.space_group_name_H-M   'P 1'
#
loop_
_entity.id
_entity.type
_entity.pdbx_description
1 polymer ?
#
loop_
_entity_poly.entity_id
_entity_poly.type
_entity_poly.pdbx_seq_one_letter_code
_entity_poly.pdbx_strand_id
1 'polypeptide(L)'
;MKIISFLFLFLLICFNFSKAQYNETYYESYEYRHTISEKTYFSSDHINCEIHCLQGKSEECEIYKEQLDYVFNEFEKLIDFEKEITFSIYFLDLKYVCKKCLSMALPPNYVFLKELNSEKVFSYPQALAKQFMINYDNIAYTDFTIAINVDHDKEDIKTIGKFALAREMLHGMGITLTGDLANSRGYKLFSEDFYVPQIREEIDIGDENVDVDITFKRFYPLNVFEKHIVSQQKPDYYIFDSLNEMHYTYFPELNYNYMEAVNNTDIEKKALFNTYSALIDSPYYEQAKEIAKLFKQKGSVGFRAYDGSVIPLQTFKGEYYRSLSVCHIDIPKITDAAFYDYDPFNKNEIKDYLNEDFIMNYTYMFMYDVDEIAKIVSNTKDPKIFGPGVIKILKTMGWRIKGDTSAPSNTQYELATDINIEADNYIDLALSLAGEHDFYGKGSRYNSAFTNKVCDVKSYLIAMFILSLFV
;
A
#
# COMPACT_ATOMS: atom_id res chain seq x y z
N MET A 1 38.42 13.95 -10.37
CA MET A 1 38.62 15.05 -9.41
C MET A 1 37.32 15.87 -9.33
N LYS A 2 36.49 15.58 -8.31
CA LYS A 2 35.28 16.27 -7.80
C LYS A 2 34.32 15.23 -7.18
N ILE A 3 34.78 14.59 -6.09
CA ILE A 3 33.98 13.81 -5.14
C ILE A 3 34.49 14.20 -3.75
N ILE A 4 34.30 15.46 -3.34
CA ILE A 4 34.64 15.91 -1.97
C ILE A 4 33.57 16.86 -1.37
N SER A 5 32.52 17.27 -2.10
CA SER A 5 31.53 18.25 -1.56
C SER A 5 30.21 17.69 -1.05
N PHE A 6 29.94 16.38 -1.12
CA PHE A 6 28.69 15.80 -0.58
C PHE A 6 28.87 15.12 0.80
N LEU A 7 30.04 14.54 1.07
CA LEU A 7 30.35 13.96 2.39
C LEU A 7 30.56 15.02 3.48
N PHE A 8 31.00 16.23 3.14
CA PHE A 8 31.21 17.29 4.11
C PHE A 8 29.91 17.97 4.57
N LEU A 9 28.84 17.94 3.75
CA LEU A 9 27.53 18.45 4.15
C LEU A 9 26.78 17.43 5.03
N PHE A 10 26.94 16.14 4.76
CA PHE A 10 26.37 15.06 5.59
C PHE A 10 27.07 14.95 6.95
N LEU A 11 28.40 15.09 7.00
CA LEU A 11 29.15 15.15 8.26
C LEU A 11 28.86 16.42 9.07
N LEU A 12 28.58 17.59 8.45
CA LEU A 12 28.17 18.79 9.19
C LEU A 12 26.73 18.70 9.74
N ILE A 13 25.84 17.97 9.07
CA ILE A 13 24.48 17.71 9.57
C ILE A 13 24.54 16.73 10.76
N CYS A 14 25.37 15.69 10.69
CA CYS A 14 25.49 14.69 11.77
C CYS A 14 26.35 15.15 12.97
N PHE A 15 27.39 15.98 12.78
CA PHE A 15 28.16 16.53 13.91
C PHE A 15 27.43 17.63 14.67
N ASN A 16 26.45 18.30 14.07
CA ASN A 16 25.56 19.20 14.80
C ASN A 16 24.51 18.43 15.63
N PHE A 17 24.16 17.19 15.27
CA PHE A 17 23.23 16.38 16.06
C PHE A 17 23.84 15.80 17.35
N SER A 18 25.15 15.54 17.39
CA SER A 18 25.80 14.99 18.60
C SER A 18 26.46 16.05 19.51
N LYS A 19 26.49 17.32 19.08
CA LYS A 19 27.15 18.40 19.84
C LYS A 19 26.42 19.73 19.91
N ALA A 20 25.26 19.91 19.26
CA ALA A 20 24.43 21.06 19.56
C ALA A 20 23.80 20.85 20.93
N GLN A 21 24.15 21.73 21.89
CA GLN A 21 23.18 22.13 22.89
C GLN A 21 21.85 22.35 22.17
N TYR A 22 20.82 21.62 22.62
CA TYR A 22 19.40 21.95 22.53
C TYR A 22 19.16 23.33 21.90
N ASN A 23 19.06 23.38 20.57
CA ASN A 23 18.81 24.62 19.86
C ASN A 23 17.30 24.66 19.59
N GLU A 24 16.56 25.17 20.59
CA GLU A 24 15.08 25.22 20.63
C GLU A 24 14.46 25.78 19.33
N THR A 25 15.16 26.70 18.65
CA THR A 25 14.67 27.37 17.44
C THR A 25 14.59 26.48 16.19
N TYR A 26 15.36 25.38 16.10
CA TYR A 26 15.29 24.49 14.93
C TYR A 26 14.12 23.50 15.06
N TYR A 27 13.90 22.97 16.27
CA TYR A 27 12.76 22.12 16.60
C TYR A 27 11.44 22.88 16.47
N GLU A 28 11.35 24.14 16.93
CA GLU A 28 10.13 24.94 16.82
C GLU A 28 9.62 25.08 15.37
N SER A 29 10.53 25.15 14.38
CA SER A 29 10.15 25.29 12.97
C SER A 29 9.70 23.97 12.32
N TYR A 30 10.12 22.82 12.87
CA TYR A 30 9.77 21.47 12.42
C TYR A 30 8.51 20.95 13.14
N GLU A 31 8.35 21.24 14.44
CA GLU A 31 7.17 20.95 15.26
C GLU A 31 5.89 21.53 14.63
N TYR A 32 5.96 22.74 14.10
CA TYR A 32 4.76 23.45 13.60
C TYR A 32 4.19 22.92 12.28
N ARG A 33 4.95 22.16 11.48
CA ARG A 33 4.53 21.74 10.13
C ARG A 33 3.93 20.34 10.03
N HIS A 34 4.16 19.49 11.03
CA HIS A 34 3.84 18.05 10.95
C HIS A 34 2.92 17.55 12.07
N THR A 35 2.33 18.47 12.82
CA THR A 35 1.31 18.20 13.85
C THR A 35 -0.01 17.86 13.14
N ILE A 36 -0.66 16.72 13.43
CA ILE A 36 -2.02 16.45 12.94
C ILE A 36 -2.96 17.45 13.63
N SER A 37 -3.55 18.37 12.87
CA SER A 37 -4.35 19.48 13.41
C SER A 37 -5.82 19.14 13.60
N GLU A 38 -6.35 18.22 12.81
CA GLU A 38 -7.78 17.93 12.77
C GLU A 38 -8.04 16.49 12.36
N LYS A 39 -8.89 15.81 13.14
CA LYS A 39 -9.50 14.53 12.81
C LYS A 39 -10.93 14.81 12.39
N THR A 40 -11.25 14.52 11.14
CA THR A 40 -12.59 14.68 10.59
C THR A 40 -13.12 13.36 10.09
N TYR A 41 -14.44 13.22 10.10
CA TYR A 41 -15.11 12.03 9.62
C TYR A 41 -15.92 12.39 8.39
N PHE A 42 -15.79 11.57 7.36
CA PHE A 42 -16.55 11.67 6.13
C PHE A 42 -17.20 10.32 5.87
N SER A 43 -18.51 10.30 5.67
CA SER A 43 -19.29 9.06 5.55
C SER A 43 -20.28 9.16 4.40
N SER A 44 -20.50 8.03 3.75
CA SER A 44 -21.62 7.74 2.85
C SER A 44 -22.51 6.66 3.47
N ASP A 45 -23.39 6.04 2.69
CA ASP A 45 -24.30 5.00 3.20
C ASP A 45 -23.52 3.73 3.63
N HIS A 46 -22.41 3.41 2.97
CA HIS A 46 -21.66 2.16 3.20
C HIS A 46 -20.16 2.34 3.38
N ILE A 47 -19.63 3.57 3.26
CA ILE A 47 -18.20 3.84 3.37
C ILE A 47 -17.98 4.96 4.40
N ASN A 48 -17.18 4.67 5.41
CA ASN A 48 -16.72 5.60 6.44
C ASN A 48 -15.23 5.88 6.26
N CYS A 49 -14.85 7.15 6.36
CA CYS A 49 -13.47 7.58 6.28
C CYS A 49 -13.11 8.51 7.44
N GLU A 50 -12.02 8.17 8.10
CA GLU A 50 -11.37 9.05 9.07
C GLU A 50 -10.20 9.78 8.41
N ILE A 51 -10.23 11.10 8.42
CA ILE A 51 -9.23 11.94 7.75
C ILE A 51 -8.39 12.66 8.79
N HIS A 52 -7.08 12.42 8.74
CA HIS A 52 -6.05 13.01 9.59
C HIS A 52 -5.25 14.06 8.82
N CYS A 53 -5.56 15.34 9.08
CA CYS A 53 -4.96 16.47 8.39
C CYS A 53 -3.74 17.03 9.11
N LEU A 54 -2.70 17.41 8.37
CA LEU A 54 -1.57 18.16 8.91
C LEU A 54 -1.92 19.63 9.17
N GLN A 55 -1.33 20.19 10.21
CA GLN A 55 -1.47 21.59 10.57
C GLN A 55 -0.95 22.49 9.44
N GLY A 56 -1.79 23.46 9.04
CA GLY A 56 -1.48 24.36 7.93
C GLY A 56 -1.72 23.78 6.53
N LYS A 57 -2.29 22.56 6.44
CA LYS A 57 -2.69 21.90 5.19
C LYS A 57 -4.22 21.73 5.06
N SER A 58 -4.97 22.65 5.67
CA SER A 58 -6.45 22.58 5.70
C SER A 58 -7.07 22.70 4.31
N GLU A 59 -6.49 23.52 3.41
CA GLU A 59 -7.03 23.68 2.05
C GLU A 59 -6.90 22.39 1.24
N GLU A 60 -5.73 21.74 1.27
CA GLU A 60 -5.54 20.45 0.59
C GLU A 60 -6.47 19.38 1.15
N CYS A 61 -6.66 19.34 2.47
CA CYS A 61 -7.62 18.45 3.10
C CYS A 61 -9.06 18.67 2.64
N GLU A 62 -9.53 19.92 2.56
CA GLU A 62 -10.88 20.22 2.07
C GLU A 62 -11.06 19.81 0.60
N ILE A 63 -10.04 19.97 -0.24
CA ILE A 63 -10.08 19.52 -1.65
C ILE A 63 -10.30 18.00 -1.72
N TYR A 64 -9.55 17.21 -0.95
CA TYR A 64 -9.72 15.76 -0.93
C TYR A 64 -11.05 15.34 -0.31
N LYS A 65 -11.58 16.05 0.70
CA LYS A 65 -12.94 15.81 1.22
C LYS A 65 -14.00 15.96 0.15
N GLU A 66 -13.93 17.04 -0.64
CA GLU A 66 -14.86 17.24 -1.76
C GLU A 66 -14.73 16.13 -2.82
N GLN A 67 -13.51 15.65 -3.07
CA GLN A 67 -13.27 14.56 -4.03
C GLN A 67 -13.71 13.18 -3.51
N LEU A 68 -13.68 12.95 -2.20
CA LEU A 68 -14.16 11.70 -1.59
C LEU A 68 -15.64 11.45 -1.84
N ASP A 69 -16.48 12.48 -1.81
CA ASP A 69 -17.91 12.35 -2.13
C ASP A 69 -18.12 11.73 -3.51
N TYR A 70 -17.38 12.24 -4.51
CA TYR A 70 -17.40 11.70 -5.86
C TYR A 70 -16.93 10.24 -5.89
N VAL A 71 -15.79 9.94 -5.27
CA VAL A 71 -15.19 8.60 -5.30
C VAL A 71 -16.10 7.58 -4.60
N PHE A 72 -16.68 7.94 -3.44
CA PHE A 72 -17.61 7.08 -2.70
C PHE A 72 -18.83 6.76 -3.55
N ASN A 73 -19.43 7.77 -4.16
CA ASN A 73 -20.57 7.58 -5.05
C ASN A 73 -20.25 6.64 -6.23
N GLU A 74 -19.04 6.71 -6.80
CA GLU A 74 -18.65 5.78 -7.88
C GLU A 74 -18.49 4.33 -7.37
N PHE A 75 -17.90 4.12 -6.20
CA PHE A 75 -17.83 2.79 -5.58
C PHE A 75 -19.20 2.27 -5.18
N GLU A 76 -20.05 3.10 -4.57
CA GLU A 76 -21.40 2.72 -4.17
C GLU A 76 -22.34 2.49 -5.36
N LYS A 77 -22.11 3.10 -6.53
CA LYS A 77 -22.83 2.72 -7.75
C LYS A 77 -22.38 1.35 -8.28
N LEU A 78 -21.12 0.99 -8.05
CA LEU A 78 -20.52 -0.22 -8.57
C LEU A 78 -20.77 -1.45 -7.67
N ILE A 79 -20.63 -1.30 -6.35
CA ILE A 79 -20.53 -2.41 -5.40
C ILE A 79 -21.76 -2.45 -4.51
N ASP A 80 -22.24 -3.67 -4.23
CA ASP A 80 -23.30 -3.95 -3.29
C ASP A 80 -22.69 -4.32 -1.93
N PHE A 81 -22.63 -3.34 -1.03
CA PHE A 81 -22.02 -3.51 0.29
C PHE A 81 -23.03 -4.10 1.27
N GLU A 82 -22.68 -5.25 1.85
CA GLU A 82 -23.44 -5.89 2.93
C GLU A 82 -23.06 -5.33 4.31
N LYS A 83 -21.81 -4.86 4.42
CA LYS A 83 -21.24 -4.25 5.61
C LYS A 83 -20.49 -2.99 5.25
N GLU A 84 -20.55 -2.02 6.15
CA GLU A 84 -19.78 -0.78 6.05
C GLU A 84 -18.28 -1.09 5.97
N ILE A 85 -17.59 -0.32 5.11
CA ILE A 85 -16.14 -0.27 5.03
C ILE A 85 -15.67 0.96 5.78
N THR A 86 -14.66 0.81 6.62
CA THR A 86 -14.04 1.91 7.35
C THR A 86 -12.58 2.01 6.94
N PHE A 87 -12.10 3.18 6.55
CA PHE A 87 -10.69 3.38 6.24
C PHE A 87 -10.17 4.72 6.74
N SER A 88 -8.85 4.85 6.87
CA SER A 88 -8.22 6.09 7.32
C SER A 88 -7.40 6.74 6.20
N ILE A 89 -7.40 8.07 6.15
CA ILE A 89 -6.52 8.86 5.28
C ILE A 89 -5.59 9.68 6.15
N TYR A 90 -4.28 9.54 5.92
CA TYR A 90 -3.26 10.36 6.56
C TYR A 90 -2.58 11.25 5.53
N PHE A 91 -2.64 12.56 5.78
CA PHE A 91 -1.84 13.52 5.04
C PHE A 91 -0.43 13.52 5.64
N LEU A 92 0.58 13.19 4.84
CA LEU A 92 1.96 13.04 5.30
C LEU A 92 2.93 13.64 4.27
N ASP A 93 4.06 14.19 4.72
CA ASP A 93 5.15 14.58 3.80
C ASP A 93 5.95 13.34 3.45
N LEU A 94 5.60 12.70 2.32
CA LEU A 94 6.18 11.43 1.88
C LEU A 94 7.55 11.60 1.22
N LYS A 95 8.16 12.79 1.21
CA LYS A 95 9.44 13.06 0.52
C LYS A 95 10.57 12.08 0.85
N TYR A 96 10.58 11.57 2.09
CA TYR A 96 11.62 10.66 2.59
C TYR A 96 11.29 9.18 2.36
N VAL A 97 10.03 8.85 2.09
CA VAL A 97 9.53 7.49 1.86
C VAL A 97 9.40 7.26 0.36
N CYS A 98 8.66 8.14 -0.31
CA CYS A 98 8.45 8.10 -1.75
C CYS A 98 8.33 9.51 -2.33
N LYS A 99 9.47 10.09 -2.74
CA LYS A 99 9.54 11.45 -3.29
C LYS A 99 8.63 11.70 -4.51
N LYS A 100 8.26 10.66 -5.25
CA LYS A 100 7.42 10.74 -6.46
C LYS A 100 6.02 10.15 -6.27
N CYS A 101 5.66 9.69 -5.07
CA CYS A 101 4.33 9.14 -4.85
C CYS A 101 3.33 10.27 -4.61
N LEU A 102 2.22 10.19 -5.34
CA LEU A 102 1.04 11.01 -5.08
C LEU A 102 0.33 10.54 -3.80
N SER A 103 0.19 9.23 -3.68
CA SER A 103 -0.51 8.54 -2.62
C SER A 103 -0.05 7.09 -2.56
N MET A 104 -0.34 6.41 -1.45
CA MET A 104 -0.19 4.97 -1.33
C MET A 104 -1.24 4.38 -0.38
N ALA A 105 -1.85 3.28 -0.77
CA ALA A 105 -2.52 2.38 0.16
C ALA A 105 -1.47 1.56 0.91
N LEU A 106 -1.63 1.53 2.23
CA LEU A 106 -0.86 0.63 3.08
C LEU A 106 -1.44 -0.78 2.97
N PRO A 107 -0.65 -1.83 3.32
CA PRO A 107 -1.20 -3.18 3.39
C PRO A 107 -2.47 -3.19 4.24
N PRO A 108 -3.60 -3.69 3.74
CA PRO A 108 -4.84 -3.71 4.50
C PRO A 108 -4.71 -4.62 5.72
N ASN A 109 -5.62 -4.45 6.67
CA ASN A 109 -5.83 -5.46 7.71
C ASN A 109 -6.34 -6.73 7.01
N TYR A 110 -5.83 -7.90 7.41
CA TYR A 110 -6.13 -9.16 6.72
C TYR A 110 -6.95 -10.10 7.60
N VAL A 111 -7.86 -10.83 6.97
CA VAL A 111 -8.54 -11.99 7.55
C VAL A 111 -8.10 -13.21 6.76
N PHE A 112 -7.60 -14.23 7.46
CA PHE A 112 -7.14 -15.47 6.83
C PHE A 112 -8.29 -16.45 6.71
N LEU A 113 -8.63 -16.81 5.47
CA LEU A 113 -9.78 -17.66 5.16
C LEU A 113 -9.35 -18.88 4.36
N LYS A 114 -10.10 -19.97 4.56
CA LYS A 114 -10.14 -21.15 3.69
C LYS A 114 -11.47 -21.18 2.96
N GLU A 115 -11.45 -21.56 1.69
CA GLU A 115 -12.69 -21.96 1.01
C GLU A 115 -13.12 -23.32 1.56
N LEU A 116 -14.43 -23.53 1.75
CA LEU A 116 -14.96 -24.79 2.24
C LEU A 116 -14.52 -25.93 1.31
N ASN A 117 -13.88 -26.96 1.86
CA ASN A 117 -13.23 -28.09 1.16
C ASN A 117 -11.86 -27.79 0.54
N SER A 118 -11.20 -26.69 0.92
CA SER A 118 -9.81 -26.39 0.57
C SER A 118 -8.97 -26.24 1.82
N GLU A 119 -7.82 -26.90 1.86
CA GLU A 119 -6.82 -26.68 2.92
C GLU A 119 -5.99 -25.41 2.68
N LYS A 120 -6.06 -24.83 1.47
CA LYS A 120 -5.33 -23.62 1.13
C LYS A 120 -5.90 -22.42 1.88
N VAL A 121 -5.02 -21.74 2.61
CA VAL A 121 -5.29 -20.46 3.25
C VAL A 121 -4.87 -19.31 2.35
N PHE A 122 -5.72 -18.28 2.26
CA PHE A 122 -5.40 -17.00 1.65
C PHE A 122 -5.71 -15.84 2.58
N SER A 123 -4.98 -14.74 2.39
CA SER A 123 -5.21 -13.45 3.03
C SER A 123 -6.29 -12.68 2.27
N TYR A 124 -7.38 -12.32 2.94
CA TYR A 124 -8.43 -11.47 2.40
C TYR A 124 -8.36 -10.10 3.08
N PRO A 125 -8.37 -8.98 2.34
CA PRO A 125 -8.53 -7.67 2.97
C PRO A 125 -9.78 -7.65 3.83
N GLN A 126 -9.70 -7.05 5.01
CA GLN A 126 -10.79 -7.02 5.98
C GLN A 126 -12.07 -6.43 5.38
N ALA A 127 -11.93 -5.37 4.58
CA ALA A 127 -13.04 -4.75 3.85
C ALA A 127 -13.85 -5.76 3.02
N LEU A 128 -13.16 -6.72 2.36
CA LEU A 128 -13.77 -7.77 1.57
C LEU A 128 -14.32 -8.90 2.46
N ALA A 129 -13.55 -9.35 3.44
CA ALA A 129 -13.95 -10.45 4.34
C ALA A 129 -15.25 -10.13 5.10
N LYS A 130 -15.45 -8.88 5.52
CA LYS A 130 -16.71 -8.39 6.11
C LYS A 130 -17.93 -8.63 5.22
N GLN A 131 -17.78 -8.56 3.90
CA GLN A 131 -18.87 -8.77 2.95
C GLN A 131 -19.30 -10.25 2.84
N PHE A 132 -18.48 -11.18 3.33
CA PHE A 132 -18.80 -12.61 3.37
C PHE A 132 -19.64 -13.02 4.58
N MET A 133 -19.92 -12.09 5.51
CA MET A 133 -20.76 -12.33 6.69
C MET A 133 -20.23 -13.45 7.60
N ILE A 134 -18.91 -13.64 7.61
CA ILE A 134 -18.22 -14.57 8.50
C ILE A 134 -18.11 -13.90 9.87
N ASN A 135 -18.47 -14.61 10.94
CA ASN A 135 -18.33 -14.07 12.30
C ASN A 135 -16.90 -14.32 12.81
N TYR A 136 -16.20 -13.27 13.23
CA TYR A 136 -14.88 -13.36 13.84
C TYR A 136 -14.69 -12.23 14.86
N ASP A 137 -14.06 -12.55 15.99
CA ASP A 137 -14.08 -11.70 17.19
C ASP A 137 -12.98 -10.60 17.21
N ASN A 138 -12.08 -10.60 16.23
CA ASN A 138 -10.94 -9.67 16.14
C ASN A 138 -10.98 -8.87 14.84
N ILE A 139 -11.92 -7.93 14.75
CA ILE A 139 -12.01 -6.98 13.63
C ILE A 139 -11.25 -5.71 14.00
N ALA A 140 -10.22 -5.37 13.23
CA ALA A 140 -9.55 -4.08 13.34
C ALA A 140 -10.58 -2.96 13.09
N TYR A 141 -10.45 -1.83 13.80
CA TYR A 141 -11.36 -0.70 13.62
C TYR A 141 -11.36 -0.18 12.18
N THR A 142 -10.16 -0.06 11.62
CA THR A 142 -9.89 0.36 10.24
C THR A 142 -9.72 -0.88 9.36
N ASP A 143 -10.26 -0.86 8.14
CA ASP A 143 -10.06 -1.93 7.16
C ASP A 143 -8.74 -1.77 6.41
N PHE A 144 -8.41 -0.55 6.01
CA PHE A 144 -7.16 -0.18 5.37
C PHE A 144 -6.85 1.31 5.57
N THR A 145 -5.63 1.71 5.24
CA THR A 145 -5.17 3.10 5.35
C THR A 145 -4.59 3.59 4.03
N ILE A 146 -4.83 4.86 3.71
CA ILE A 146 -4.22 5.57 2.60
C ILE A 146 -3.35 6.71 3.15
N ALA A 147 -2.10 6.76 2.74
CA ALA A 147 -1.22 7.90 2.95
C ALA A 147 -1.24 8.79 1.70
N ILE A 148 -1.58 10.06 1.87
CA ILE A 148 -1.57 11.09 0.83
C ILE A 148 -0.34 11.96 1.03
N ASN A 149 0.47 12.12 -0.02
CA ASN A 149 1.61 13.01 0.03
C ASN A 149 1.11 14.47 0.17
N VAL A 150 1.81 15.33 0.89
CA VAL A 150 1.49 16.78 0.92
C VAL A 150 2.55 17.63 0.23
N ASP A 151 3.69 17.05 -0.13
CA ASP A 151 4.76 17.69 -0.89
C ASP A 151 4.46 17.61 -2.41
N HIS A 152 3.36 18.24 -2.82
CA HIS A 152 2.88 18.32 -4.20
C HIS A 152 3.32 19.60 -4.91
N ASP A 153 4.51 20.15 -4.62
CA ASP A 153 4.98 21.45 -5.14
C ASP A 153 4.90 21.62 -6.69
N LYS A 154 4.56 20.56 -7.44
CA LYS A 154 4.42 20.52 -8.90
C LYS A 154 3.10 19.91 -9.42
N GLU A 155 2.23 19.41 -8.55
CA GLU A 155 1.08 18.60 -8.93
C GLU A 155 -0.25 19.30 -8.57
N ASP A 156 -1.19 19.33 -9.51
CA ASP A 156 -2.52 19.91 -9.26
C ASP A 156 -3.43 18.87 -8.61
N ILE A 157 -3.44 18.85 -7.28
CA ILE A 157 -4.28 17.95 -6.47
C ILE A 157 -5.77 18.03 -6.80
N LYS A 158 -6.28 19.18 -7.31
CA LYS A 158 -7.68 19.30 -7.72
C LYS A 158 -7.98 18.44 -8.95
N THR A 159 -6.98 18.29 -9.82
CA THR A 159 -7.05 17.48 -11.04
C THR A 159 -6.84 16.00 -10.74
N ILE A 160 -5.80 15.66 -9.95
CA ILE A 160 -5.35 14.27 -9.78
C ILE A 160 -5.90 13.57 -8.53
N GLY A 161 -6.45 14.30 -7.55
CA GLY A 161 -6.81 13.73 -6.26
C GLY A 161 -7.93 12.68 -6.33
N LYS A 162 -8.93 12.86 -7.22
CA LYS A 162 -9.94 11.80 -7.49
C LYS A 162 -9.30 10.50 -7.99
N PHE A 163 -8.27 10.61 -8.84
CA PHE A 163 -7.55 9.46 -9.38
C PHE A 163 -6.79 8.75 -8.26
N ALA A 164 -6.02 9.52 -7.48
CA ALA A 164 -5.27 9.03 -6.33
C ALA A 164 -6.16 8.23 -5.37
N LEU A 165 -7.24 8.86 -4.90
CA LEU A 165 -8.18 8.25 -3.97
C LEU A 165 -8.81 6.97 -4.53
N ALA A 166 -9.34 7.01 -5.76
CA ALA A 166 -9.99 5.84 -6.35
C ALA A 166 -9.02 4.66 -6.53
N ARG A 167 -7.79 4.94 -7.00
CA ARG A 167 -6.75 3.93 -7.18
C ARG A 167 -6.31 3.32 -5.86
N GLU A 168 -5.97 4.14 -4.86
CA GLU A 168 -5.52 3.61 -3.56
C GLU A 168 -6.65 2.88 -2.83
N MET A 169 -7.90 3.31 -2.97
CA MET A 169 -9.04 2.54 -2.46
C MET A 169 -9.11 1.15 -3.11
N LEU A 170 -8.91 1.01 -4.43
CA LEU A 170 -8.86 -0.31 -5.09
C LEU A 170 -7.72 -1.19 -4.55
N HIS A 171 -6.56 -0.62 -4.27
CA HIS A 171 -5.45 -1.32 -3.62
C HIS A 171 -5.82 -1.77 -2.20
N GLY A 172 -6.40 -0.89 -1.38
CA GLY A 172 -6.90 -1.21 -0.03
C GLY A 172 -8.03 -2.26 -0.02
N MET A 173 -8.82 -2.31 -1.08
CA MET A 173 -9.87 -3.32 -1.30
C MET A 173 -9.34 -4.68 -1.80
N GLY A 174 -8.03 -4.79 -2.06
CA GLY A 174 -7.35 -6.07 -2.29
C GLY A 174 -6.63 -6.24 -3.61
N ILE A 175 -6.63 -5.25 -4.51
CA ILE A 175 -5.81 -5.33 -5.73
C ILE A 175 -4.35 -5.01 -5.37
N THR A 176 -3.70 -5.93 -4.68
CA THR A 176 -2.33 -5.77 -4.15
C THR A 176 -1.62 -7.12 -4.13
N LEU A 177 -0.32 -7.14 -3.86
CA LEU A 177 0.45 -8.35 -3.57
C LEU A 177 0.71 -8.44 -2.06
N THR A 178 0.83 -9.65 -1.52
CA THR A 178 1.34 -9.89 -0.15
C THR A 178 2.75 -10.42 -0.19
N GLY A 179 3.53 -10.01 -1.18
CA GLY A 179 4.94 -10.33 -1.31
C GLY A 179 5.59 -9.54 -2.42
N ASP A 180 6.86 -9.82 -2.62
CA ASP A 180 7.72 -9.04 -3.49
C ASP A 180 8.88 -9.89 -4.02
N LEU A 181 9.80 -9.31 -4.79
CA LEU A 181 11.04 -9.97 -5.17
C LEU A 181 12.14 -9.70 -4.15
N ALA A 182 12.95 -10.71 -3.82
CA ALA A 182 13.98 -10.63 -2.79
C ALA A 182 14.97 -9.46 -2.98
N ASN A 183 15.22 -9.02 -4.22
CA ASN A 183 16.13 -7.92 -4.54
C ASN A 183 15.42 -6.59 -4.87
N SER A 184 14.13 -6.42 -4.54
CA SER A 184 13.34 -5.23 -4.90
C SER A 184 13.62 -3.98 -4.04
N ARG A 185 14.13 -4.14 -2.81
CA ARG A 185 14.39 -3.06 -1.83
C ARG A 185 15.60 -2.15 -2.15
N GLY A 186 16.01 -2.06 -3.42
CA GLY A 186 17.09 -1.17 -3.87
C GLY A 186 18.52 -1.66 -3.59
N TYR A 187 18.71 -2.82 -2.96
CA TYR A 187 20.00 -3.49 -2.83
C TYR A 187 19.91 -4.96 -3.27
N LYS A 188 21.04 -5.48 -3.75
CA LYS A 188 21.17 -6.87 -4.17
C LYS A 188 21.51 -7.76 -2.97
N LEU A 189 20.52 -8.51 -2.47
CA LEU A 189 20.69 -9.49 -1.40
C LEU A 189 21.23 -10.83 -1.93
N PHE A 190 20.77 -11.26 -3.11
CA PHE A 190 21.07 -12.57 -3.68
C PHE A 190 21.57 -12.46 -5.12
N SER A 191 22.25 -13.51 -5.60
CA SER A 191 22.73 -13.56 -6.99
C SER A 191 21.57 -13.65 -7.99
N GLU A 192 20.59 -14.47 -7.65
CA GLU A 192 19.32 -14.68 -8.35
C GLU A 192 18.18 -13.97 -7.61
N ASP A 193 17.08 -13.73 -8.31
CA ASP A 193 15.88 -13.16 -7.72
C ASP A 193 14.80 -14.22 -7.61
N PHE A 194 13.95 -14.09 -6.60
CA PHE A 194 12.86 -15.02 -6.31
C PHE A 194 11.76 -14.28 -5.56
N TYR A 195 10.53 -14.75 -5.73
CA TYR A 195 9.40 -14.23 -4.96
C TYR A 195 9.56 -14.57 -3.47
N VAL A 196 9.29 -13.59 -2.61
CA VAL A 196 9.28 -13.71 -1.16
C VAL A 196 7.93 -13.18 -0.64
N PRO A 197 7.21 -13.92 0.22
CA PRO A 197 6.05 -13.37 0.88
C PRO A 197 6.45 -12.20 1.79
N GLN A 198 5.48 -11.34 2.06
CA GLN A 198 5.61 -10.23 2.99
C GLN A 198 5.87 -10.78 4.39
N ILE A 199 6.85 -10.18 5.07
CA ILE A 199 7.16 -10.49 6.46
C ILE A 199 6.16 -9.75 7.35
N ARG A 200 5.59 -10.44 8.35
CA ARG A 200 4.95 -9.81 9.50
C ARG A 200 6.06 -9.29 10.40
N GLU A 201 6.19 -7.97 10.43
CA GLU A 201 7.07 -7.26 11.34
C GLU A 201 6.28 -6.89 12.59
N GLU A 202 6.82 -7.14 13.78
CA GLU A 202 6.34 -6.52 15.00
C GLU A 202 7.22 -5.33 15.33
N ILE A 203 6.57 -4.22 15.70
CA ILE A 203 7.24 -2.97 16.02
C ILE A 203 7.05 -2.71 17.50
N ASP A 204 8.16 -2.69 18.23
CA ASP A 204 8.21 -2.23 19.60
C ASP A 204 8.77 -0.81 19.62
N ILE A 205 8.04 0.11 20.25
CA ILE A 205 8.43 1.52 20.39
C ILE A 205 8.78 1.72 21.86
N GLY A 206 10.08 1.84 22.16
CA GLY A 206 10.54 2.03 23.53
C GLY A 206 10.05 3.35 24.13
N ASP A 207 9.57 3.30 25.38
CA ASP A 207 8.90 4.40 26.09
C ASP A 207 9.74 5.69 26.22
N GLU A 208 11.08 5.60 26.20
CA GLU A 208 11.95 6.74 26.60
C GLU A 208 12.89 7.27 25.49
N ASN A 209 13.31 6.45 24.51
CA ASN A 209 14.45 6.78 23.63
C ASN A 209 14.19 6.82 22.10
N VAL A 210 12.95 6.66 21.62
CA VAL A 210 12.69 6.49 20.16
C VAL A 210 13.47 5.30 19.59
N ASP A 211 13.72 4.29 20.41
CA ASP A 211 14.20 3.01 19.94
C ASP A 211 13.00 2.29 19.32
N VAL A 212 13.13 2.00 18.02
CA VAL A 212 12.13 1.28 17.25
C VAL A 212 12.75 -0.06 16.92
N ASP A 213 12.35 -1.09 17.65
CA ASP A 213 12.86 -2.44 17.44
C ASP A 213 11.90 -3.20 16.52
N ILE A 214 12.46 -3.77 15.46
CA ILE A 214 11.70 -4.50 14.45
C ILE A 214 12.01 -5.97 14.62
N THR A 215 10.96 -6.76 14.82
CA THR A 215 11.05 -8.21 14.95
C THR A 215 10.37 -8.90 13.77
N PHE A 216 11.12 -9.69 13.02
CA PHE A 216 10.59 -10.52 11.94
C PHE A 216 10.12 -11.86 12.50
N LYS A 217 8.83 -12.16 12.39
CA LYS A 217 8.26 -13.39 12.97
C LYS A 217 7.82 -14.43 11.96
N ARG A 218 7.06 -14.02 10.95
CA ARG A 218 6.34 -14.92 10.04
C ARG A 218 6.20 -14.30 8.67
N PHE A 219 5.82 -15.12 7.71
CA PHE A 219 5.39 -14.69 6.39
C PHE A 219 3.85 -14.65 6.35
N TYR A 220 3.28 -13.65 5.70
CA TYR A 220 1.84 -13.65 5.40
C TYR A 220 1.51 -14.74 4.36
N PRO A 221 0.32 -15.38 4.46
CA PRO A 221 -0.23 -16.15 3.35
C PRO A 221 -0.44 -15.27 2.13
N LEU A 222 -0.41 -15.88 0.95
CA LEU A 222 -0.75 -15.21 -0.30
C LEU A 222 -2.16 -14.63 -0.22
N ASN A 223 -2.40 -13.49 -0.86
CA ASN A 223 -3.72 -12.89 -0.86
C ASN A 223 -4.64 -13.45 -1.95
N VAL A 224 -5.92 -13.12 -1.84
CA VAL A 224 -6.94 -13.55 -2.82
C VAL A 224 -6.67 -13.04 -4.23
N PHE A 225 -6.01 -11.89 -4.41
CA PHE A 225 -5.66 -11.39 -5.75
C PHE A 225 -4.60 -12.30 -6.40
N GLU A 226 -3.56 -12.65 -5.66
CA GLU A 226 -2.44 -13.51 -6.09
C GLU A 226 -2.90 -14.92 -6.49
N LYS A 227 -3.92 -15.44 -5.80
CA LYS A 227 -4.59 -16.71 -6.14
C LYS A 227 -4.98 -16.78 -7.62
N HIS A 228 -5.34 -15.67 -8.23
CA HIS A 228 -5.87 -15.61 -9.59
C HIS A 228 -4.84 -15.17 -10.64
N ILE A 229 -3.57 -14.98 -10.26
CA ILE A 229 -2.53 -14.61 -11.20
C ILE A 229 -2.06 -15.83 -11.99
N VAL A 230 -2.07 -15.69 -13.31
CA VAL A 230 -1.72 -16.73 -14.29
C VAL A 230 -0.62 -16.24 -15.22
N SER A 231 0.06 -17.18 -15.87
CA SER A 231 0.92 -16.85 -17.01
C SER A 231 0.06 -16.56 -18.23
N GLN A 232 0.32 -15.46 -18.95
CA GLN A 232 -0.42 -15.16 -20.20
C GLN A 232 -0.20 -16.23 -21.29
N GLN A 233 0.95 -16.91 -21.28
CA GLN A 233 1.25 -17.99 -22.23
C GLN A 233 0.55 -19.32 -21.87
N LYS A 234 0.18 -19.48 -20.59
CA LYS A 234 -0.50 -20.67 -20.05
C LYS A 234 -1.59 -20.20 -19.09
N PRO A 235 -2.70 -19.64 -19.59
CA PRO A 235 -3.69 -18.97 -18.76
C PRO A 235 -4.41 -19.93 -17.79
N ASP A 236 -4.37 -21.24 -18.01
CA ASP A 236 -4.91 -22.25 -17.09
C ASP A 236 -3.94 -22.59 -15.92
N TYR A 237 -2.74 -22.02 -15.90
CA TYR A 237 -1.73 -22.24 -14.86
C TYR A 237 -1.64 -21.03 -13.93
N TYR A 238 -2.12 -21.21 -12.69
CA TYR A 238 -1.98 -20.23 -11.61
C TYR A 238 -0.57 -20.28 -11.06
N ILE A 239 0.16 -19.18 -11.18
CA ILE A 239 1.62 -19.19 -10.96
C ILE A 239 2.00 -19.37 -9.49
N PHE A 240 1.06 -19.08 -8.58
CA PHE A 240 1.23 -19.12 -7.14
C PHE A 240 0.74 -20.42 -6.48
N ASP A 241 0.13 -21.35 -7.23
CA ASP A 241 -0.53 -22.52 -6.65
C ASP A 241 0.38 -23.38 -5.77
N SER A 242 1.65 -23.49 -6.14
CA SER A 242 2.67 -24.27 -5.41
C SER A 242 3.30 -23.50 -4.24
N LEU A 243 3.01 -22.21 -4.09
CA LEU A 243 3.58 -21.34 -3.06
C LEU A 243 2.62 -21.08 -1.89
N ASN A 244 1.43 -21.67 -1.90
CA ASN A 244 0.40 -21.40 -0.89
C ASN A 244 0.87 -21.64 0.54
N GLU A 245 1.73 -22.65 0.74
CA GLU A 245 2.27 -23.04 2.05
C GLU A 245 3.61 -22.39 2.39
N MET A 246 4.11 -21.48 1.53
CA MET A 246 5.38 -20.78 1.76
C MET A 246 5.37 -19.98 3.07
N HIS A 247 4.19 -19.55 3.52
CA HIS A 247 4.00 -18.85 4.77
C HIS A 247 4.30 -19.68 6.03
N TYR A 248 4.32 -21.01 5.93
CA TYR A 248 4.74 -21.91 7.01
C TYR A 248 6.28 -22.10 7.07
N THR A 249 7.05 -21.49 6.17
CA THR A 249 8.51 -21.63 6.18
C THR A 249 9.07 -21.01 7.44
N TYR A 250 9.72 -21.83 8.25
CA TYR A 250 10.36 -21.38 9.48
C TYR A 250 11.65 -20.63 9.20
N PHE A 251 11.82 -19.49 9.86
CA PHE A 251 13.09 -18.79 10.00
C PHE A 251 13.27 -18.36 11.46
N PRO A 252 14.52 -18.27 11.96
CA PRO A 252 14.74 -17.79 13.33
C PRO A 252 14.22 -16.37 13.47
N GLU A 253 13.61 -16.05 14.61
CA GLU A 253 13.20 -14.69 14.92
C GLU A 253 14.43 -13.77 14.88
N LEU A 254 14.32 -12.68 14.13
CA LEU A 254 15.39 -11.70 13.98
C LEU A 254 14.86 -10.35 14.43
N ASN A 255 15.55 -9.80 15.42
CA ASN A 255 15.31 -8.46 15.92
C ASN A 255 16.48 -7.56 15.49
N TYR A 256 16.15 -6.36 15.02
CA TYR A 256 17.13 -5.29 14.88
C TYR A 256 16.51 -3.94 15.26
N ASN A 257 17.36 -3.05 15.77
CA ASN A 257 16.98 -1.68 16.01
C ASN A 257 16.96 -0.91 14.68
N TYR A 258 15.80 -0.35 14.33
CA TYR A 258 15.61 0.36 13.08
C TYR A 258 16.48 1.61 12.98
N MET A 259 16.63 2.36 14.08
CA MET A 259 17.45 3.58 14.09
C MET A 259 18.92 3.27 13.82
N GLU A 260 19.42 2.12 14.28
CA GLU A 260 20.73 1.62 13.90
C GLU A 260 20.79 1.24 12.42
N ALA A 261 19.76 0.57 11.89
CA ALA A 261 19.70 0.15 10.48
C ALA A 261 19.64 1.34 9.50
N VAL A 262 18.97 2.44 9.86
CA VAL A 262 19.00 3.69 9.08
C VAL A 262 20.43 4.24 8.98
N ASN A 263 21.19 4.18 10.07
CA ASN A 263 22.58 4.62 10.11
C ASN A 263 23.54 3.63 9.43
N ASN A 264 23.15 2.35 9.36
CA ASN A 264 23.92 1.28 8.75
C ASN A 264 23.01 0.25 8.07
N THR A 265 22.76 0.46 6.77
CA THR A 265 21.89 -0.41 5.96
C THR A 265 22.31 -1.89 5.95
N ASP A 266 23.54 -2.23 6.35
CA ASP A 266 23.98 -3.63 6.41
C ASP A 266 23.30 -4.42 7.53
N ILE A 267 22.74 -3.75 8.56
CA ILE A 267 21.96 -4.39 9.63
C ILE A 267 20.66 -4.96 9.04
N GLU A 268 19.86 -4.11 8.37
CA GLU A 268 18.62 -4.54 7.71
C GLU A 268 18.91 -5.60 6.63
N LYS A 269 19.91 -5.36 5.77
CA LYS A 269 20.30 -6.32 4.73
C LYS A 269 20.63 -7.68 5.31
N LYS A 270 21.37 -7.74 6.43
CA LYS A 270 21.72 -8.99 7.08
C LYS A 270 20.48 -9.67 7.66
N ALA A 271 19.57 -8.92 8.27
CA ALA A 271 18.32 -9.46 8.77
C ALA A 271 17.48 -10.08 7.64
N LEU A 272 17.24 -9.33 6.56
CA LEU A 272 16.50 -9.81 5.40
C LEU A 272 17.18 -10.98 4.69
N PHE A 273 18.50 -10.91 4.50
CA PHE A 273 19.26 -12.01 3.91
C PHE A 273 19.08 -13.30 4.72
N ASN A 274 19.17 -13.22 6.05
CA ASN A 274 18.99 -14.38 6.91
C ASN A 274 17.55 -14.93 6.86
N THR A 275 16.53 -14.05 6.88
CA THR A 275 15.12 -14.46 6.76
C THR A 275 14.84 -15.12 5.42
N TYR A 276 15.23 -14.49 4.32
CA TYR A 276 14.96 -15.02 2.97
C TYR A 276 15.83 -16.24 2.63
N SER A 277 16.97 -16.44 3.29
CA SER A 277 17.78 -17.66 3.10
C SER A 277 17.02 -18.93 3.48
N ALA A 278 16.08 -18.87 4.42
CA ALA A 278 15.23 -20.01 4.76
C ALA A 278 14.38 -20.49 3.56
N LEU A 279 14.07 -19.60 2.61
CA LEU A 279 13.30 -19.92 1.41
C LEU A 279 14.17 -20.60 0.34
N ILE A 280 15.49 -20.41 0.35
CA ILE A 280 16.41 -21.02 -0.63
C ILE A 280 16.45 -22.54 -0.46
N ASP A 281 16.48 -23.00 0.78
CA ASP A 281 16.50 -24.44 1.10
C ASP A 281 15.08 -25.04 1.14
N SER A 282 14.05 -24.25 0.85
CA SER A 282 12.65 -24.68 0.87
C SER A 282 12.23 -25.36 -0.44
N PRO A 283 11.21 -26.23 -0.43
CA PRO A 283 10.66 -26.82 -1.66
C PRO A 283 10.02 -25.80 -2.61
N TYR A 284 9.89 -24.54 -2.20
CA TYR A 284 9.23 -23.46 -2.93
C TYR A 284 10.18 -22.66 -3.83
N TYR A 285 11.50 -22.81 -3.64
CA TYR A 285 12.51 -21.91 -4.22
C TYR A 285 12.48 -21.84 -5.75
N GLU A 286 12.41 -22.98 -6.42
CA GLU A 286 12.45 -23.02 -7.90
C GLU A 286 11.20 -22.38 -8.52
N GLN A 287 10.03 -22.59 -7.92
CA GLN A 287 8.80 -21.95 -8.37
C GLN A 287 8.82 -20.44 -8.07
N ALA A 288 9.36 -20.03 -6.92
CA ALA A 288 9.55 -18.62 -6.59
C ALA A 288 10.49 -17.90 -7.57
N LYS A 289 11.54 -18.58 -8.06
CA LYS A 289 12.41 -18.08 -9.15
C LYS A 289 11.67 -17.92 -10.47
N GLU A 290 10.83 -18.88 -10.85
CA GLU A 290 10.04 -18.77 -12.08
C GLU A 290 9.04 -17.60 -12.01
N ILE A 291 8.44 -17.33 -10.85
CA ILE A 291 7.61 -16.12 -10.67
C ILE A 291 8.45 -14.85 -10.86
N ALA A 292 9.64 -14.76 -10.24
CA ALA A 292 10.50 -13.59 -10.41
C ALA A 292 10.89 -13.34 -11.87
N LYS A 293 11.15 -14.41 -12.63
CA LYS A 293 11.41 -14.35 -14.06
C LYS A 293 10.20 -13.85 -14.84
N LEU A 294 8.99 -14.33 -14.52
CA LEU A 294 7.76 -13.83 -15.12
C LEU A 294 7.57 -12.34 -14.80
N PHE A 295 7.73 -11.92 -13.55
CA PHE A 295 7.55 -10.52 -13.14
C PHE A 295 8.50 -9.56 -13.87
N LYS A 296 9.69 -10.04 -14.28
CA LYS A 296 10.68 -9.33 -15.09
C LYS A 296 10.53 -9.54 -16.60
N GLN A 297 9.44 -10.12 -17.07
CA GLN A 297 9.17 -10.34 -18.48
C GLN A 297 7.89 -9.58 -18.88
N LYS A 298 8.01 -8.59 -19.77
CA LYS A 298 6.87 -7.83 -20.30
C LYS A 298 5.79 -8.76 -20.87
N GLY A 299 4.54 -8.51 -20.47
CA GLY A 299 3.35 -9.21 -20.95
C GLY A 299 3.31 -10.69 -20.55
N SER A 300 3.94 -11.07 -19.44
CA SER A 300 4.07 -12.47 -19.03
C SER A 300 2.96 -12.96 -18.11
N VAL A 301 2.35 -12.07 -17.32
CA VAL A 301 1.35 -12.41 -16.29
C VAL A 301 0.04 -11.65 -16.50
N GLY A 302 -1.04 -12.26 -16.06
CA GLY A 302 -2.37 -11.67 -16.08
C GLY A 302 -3.21 -12.18 -14.92
N PHE A 303 -4.35 -11.53 -14.68
CA PHE A 303 -5.34 -11.96 -13.71
C PHE A 303 -6.45 -12.73 -14.43
N ARG A 304 -6.68 -13.99 -14.05
CA ARG A 304 -7.75 -14.81 -14.62
C ARG A 304 -9.05 -14.57 -13.88
N ALA A 305 -10.00 -13.93 -14.54
CA ALA A 305 -11.32 -13.62 -14.00
C ALA A 305 -12.25 -14.83 -13.96
N TYR A 306 -13.36 -14.69 -13.23
CA TYR A 306 -14.41 -15.69 -13.06
C TYR A 306 -15.03 -16.17 -14.39
N ASP A 307 -15.02 -15.33 -15.43
CA ASP A 307 -15.53 -15.66 -16.77
C ASP A 307 -14.48 -16.33 -17.67
N GLY A 308 -13.29 -16.61 -17.13
CA GLY A 308 -12.16 -17.20 -17.84
C GLY A 308 -11.34 -16.21 -18.66
N SER A 309 -11.74 -14.94 -18.74
CA SER A 309 -10.92 -13.92 -19.40
C SER A 309 -9.67 -13.58 -18.58
N VAL A 310 -8.60 -13.16 -19.26
CA VAL A 310 -7.34 -12.79 -18.62
C VAL A 310 -7.13 -11.29 -18.80
N ILE A 311 -7.11 -10.56 -17.68
CA ILE A 311 -6.78 -9.14 -17.64
C ILE A 311 -5.25 -9.04 -17.57
N PRO A 312 -4.57 -8.42 -18.55
CA PRO A 312 -3.12 -8.33 -18.54
C PRO A 312 -2.64 -7.44 -17.38
N LEU A 313 -1.63 -7.91 -16.64
CA LEU A 313 -1.04 -7.17 -15.53
C LEU A 313 0.31 -6.58 -15.94
N GLN A 314 0.62 -5.41 -15.39
CA GLN A 314 1.78 -4.62 -15.76
C GLN A 314 3.08 -5.37 -15.41
N THR A 315 3.94 -5.55 -16.41
CA THR A 315 5.28 -6.16 -16.26
C THR A 315 6.25 -5.47 -17.20
N PHE A 316 7.54 -5.51 -16.89
CA PHE A 316 8.56 -4.79 -17.65
C PHE A 316 9.62 -5.72 -18.20
N LYS A 317 10.39 -5.25 -19.19
CA LYS A 317 11.43 -6.05 -19.83
C LYS A 317 12.72 -6.03 -19.00
N GLY A 318 12.97 -7.11 -18.27
CA GLY A 318 14.19 -7.32 -17.47
C GLY A 318 14.19 -6.60 -16.13
N GLU A 319 13.13 -5.85 -15.83
CA GLU A 319 13.02 -5.01 -14.65
C GLU A 319 11.74 -5.35 -13.89
N TYR A 320 11.78 -5.11 -12.59
CA TYR A 320 10.64 -5.22 -11.71
C TYR A 320 10.64 -3.97 -10.83
N TYR A 321 9.50 -3.29 -10.82
CA TYR A 321 9.27 -2.11 -9.99
C TYR A 321 8.16 -2.43 -9.00
N ARG A 322 8.50 -2.50 -7.71
CA ARG A 322 7.61 -2.86 -6.60
C ARG A 322 6.29 -2.10 -6.62
N SER A 323 6.35 -0.79 -6.83
CA SER A 323 5.16 0.06 -6.83
C SER A 323 4.27 -0.10 -8.07
N LEU A 324 4.73 -0.76 -9.13
CA LEU A 324 4.13 -0.69 -10.48
C LEU A 324 3.69 -2.05 -10.99
N SER A 325 4.50 -3.05 -10.72
CA SER A 325 4.42 -4.33 -11.39
C SER A 325 3.30 -5.15 -10.76
N VAL A 326 2.55 -5.85 -11.60
CA VAL A 326 1.59 -6.90 -11.23
C VAL A 326 0.31 -6.41 -10.52
N CYS A 327 0.36 -5.38 -9.67
CA CYS A 327 -0.82 -4.75 -9.04
C CYS A 327 -1.56 -3.77 -9.94
N HIS A 328 -1.08 -3.54 -11.16
CA HIS A 328 -1.66 -2.61 -12.13
C HIS A 328 -2.03 -3.34 -13.41
N ILE A 329 -3.01 -2.81 -14.12
CA ILE A 329 -3.41 -3.32 -15.44
C ILE A 329 -2.41 -2.80 -16.47
N ASP A 330 -1.94 -3.71 -17.32
CA ASP A 330 -0.92 -3.43 -18.31
C ASP A 330 -1.38 -2.36 -19.30
N ILE A 331 -0.48 -1.41 -19.62
CA ILE A 331 -0.61 -0.59 -20.82
C ILE A 331 0.19 -1.26 -21.95
N PRO A 332 -0.47 -1.80 -23.00
CA PRO A 332 0.23 -2.58 -24.02
C PRO A 332 1.30 -1.80 -24.78
N LYS A 333 1.13 -0.49 -24.95
CA LYS A 333 2.08 0.37 -25.68
C LYS A 333 3.31 0.77 -24.85
N ILE A 334 3.32 0.51 -23.54
CA ILE A 334 4.43 0.87 -22.66
C ILE A 334 5.29 -0.36 -22.38
N THR A 335 6.57 -0.29 -22.75
CA THR A 335 7.51 -1.42 -22.65
C THR A 335 8.53 -1.30 -21.52
N ASP A 336 8.80 -0.08 -21.05
CA ASP A 336 9.75 0.24 -19.99
C ASP A 336 9.14 1.30 -19.06
N ALA A 337 9.72 1.47 -17.87
CA ALA A 337 9.23 2.46 -16.92
C ALA A 337 9.68 3.89 -17.24
N ALA A 338 10.61 4.09 -18.18
CA ALA A 338 11.07 5.42 -18.56
C ALA A 338 9.96 6.23 -19.24
N PHE A 339 8.98 5.55 -19.85
CA PHE A 339 7.75 6.18 -20.33
C PHE A 339 6.99 6.91 -19.21
N TYR A 340 7.02 6.40 -17.97
CA TYR A 340 6.33 7.05 -16.84
C TYR A 340 7.09 8.26 -16.28
N ASP A 341 8.33 8.46 -16.70
CA ASP A 341 9.11 9.66 -16.43
C ASP A 341 8.94 10.72 -17.56
N TYR A 342 8.19 10.42 -18.63
CA TYR A 342 8.12 11.25 -19.84
C TYR A 342 6.69 11.55 -20.32
N ASP A 343 6.39 12.85 -20.36
CA ASP A 343 5.29 13.56 -21.01
C ASP A 343 3.88 13.39 -20.42
N PRO A 344 3.21 14.49 -20.02
CA PRO A 344 1.77 14.42 -19.83
C PRO A 344 1.06 14.21 -21.17
N PHE A 345 0.13 13.27 -21.20
CA PHE A 345 -0.66 12.99 -22.39
C PHE A 345 -1.39 14.25 -22.86
N ASN A 346 -1.26 14.62 -24.14
CA ASN A 346 -2.22 15.52 -24.76
C ASN A 346 -3.60 14.83 -24.75
N LYS A 347 -4.68 15.60 -24.58
CA LYS A 347 -6.07 15.13 -24.70
C LYS A 347 -6.31 14.20 -25.89
N ASN A 348 -5.70 14.50 -27.04
CA ASN A 348 -5.87 13.72 -28.27
C ASN A 348 -5.12 12.37 -28.25
N GLU A 349 -4.13 12.22 -27.38
CA GLU A 349 -3.27 11.05 -27.28
C GLU A 349 -3.68 10.12 -26.12
N ILE A 350 -4.54 10.57 -25.21
CA ILE A 350 -5.02 9.75 -24.08
C ILE A 350 -5.57 8.40 -24.53
N LYS A 351 -6.38 8.36 -25.60
CA LYS A 351 -6.92 7.10 -26.17
C LYS A 351 -5.85 6.17 -26.72
N ASP A 352 -4.70 6.72 -27.09
CA ASP A 352 -3.62 5.92 -27.63
C ASP A 352 -2.92 5.12 -26.53
N TYR A 353 -2.92 5.59 -25.29
CA TYR A 353 -2.16 4.97 -24.20
C TYR A 353 -3.02 4.37 -23.10
N LEU A 354 -4.15 4.99 -22.80
CA LEU A 354 -5.04 4.55 -21.73
C LEU A 354 -6.23 3.79 -22.29
N ASN A 355 -6.68 2.79 -21.54
CA ASN A 355 -7.89 2.03 -21.83
C ASN A 355 -8.98 2.36 -20.81
N GLU A 356 -10.12 1.67 -20.90
CA GLU A 356 -11.24 1.89 -19.99
C GLU A 356 -10.90 1.55 -18.51
N ASP A 357 -9.82 0.81 -18.26
CA ASP A 357 -9.32 0.46 -16.93
C ASP A 357 -8.26 1.45 -16.39
N PHE A 358 -8.24 2.69 -16.89
CA PHE A 358 -7.19 3.68 -16.61
C PHE A 358 -6.93 3.96 -15.13
N ILE A 359 -7.91 3.81 -14.24
CA ILE A 359 -7.72 3.97 -12.79
C ILE A 359 -6.66 3.00 -12.23
N MET A 360 -6.54 1.82 -12.82
CA MET A 360 -5.52 0.83 -12.48
C MET A 360 -4.39 0.76 -13.49
N ASN A 361 -4.36 1.63 -14.51
CA ASN A 361 -3.16 1.85 -15.28
C ASN A 361 -2.23 2.71 -14.44
N TYR A 362 -1.01 2.23 -14.20
CA TYR A 362 -0.02 3.08 -13.57
C TYR A 362 0.36 4.21 -14.54
N THR A 363 0.10 5.45 -14.18
CA THR A 363 0.55 6.67 -14.89
C THR A 363 0.50 7.84 -13.91
N TYR A 364 1.54 8.67 -13.88
CA TYR A 364 1.64 9.79 -12.94
C TYR A 364 1.27 11.15 -13.53
N MET A 365 0.97 11.23 -14.82
CA MET A 365 0.87 12.52 -15.52
C MET A 365 -0.48 12.73 -16.15
N PHE A 366 -1.50 12.89 -15.32
CA PHE A 366 -2.79 13.38 -15.78
C PHE A 366 -2.80 14.90 -15.77
N MET A 367 -2.78 15.50 -16.96
CA MET A 367 -3.11 16.92 -17.15
C MET A 367 -4.62 17.21 -17.07
N TYR A 368 -5.44 16.17 -16.91
CA TYR A 368 -6.89 16.27 -16.99
C TYR A 368 -7.55 15.54 -15.83
N ASP A 369 -8.72 16.03 -15.43
CA ASP A 369 -9.48 15.40 -14.36
C ASP A 369 -10.00 14.01 -14.77
N VAL A 370 -10.32 13.19 -13.76
CA VAL A 370 -10.82 11.82 -13.93
C VAL A 370 -12.04 11.73 -14.85
N ASP A 371 -12.96 12.71 -14.76
CA ASP A 371 -14.18 12.72 -15.57
C ASP A 371 -13.86 12.93 -17.06
N GLU A 372 -12.89 13.78 -17.35
CA GLU A 372 -12.43 14.05 -18.70
C GLU A 372 -11.70 12.84 -19.30
N ILE A 373 -10.82 12.21 -18.53
CA ILE A 373 -10.15 10.98 -18.96
C ILE A 373 -11.18 9.89 -19.23
N ALA A 374 -12.12 9.67 -18.30
CA ALA A 374 -13.20 8.70 -18.45
C ALA A 374 -14.03 8.96 -19.72
N LYS A 375 -14.40 10.21 -20.01
CA LYS A 375 -15.11 10.58 -21.26
C LYS A 375 -14.30 10.27 -22.51
N ILE A 376 -12.98 10.47 -22.45
CA ILE A 376 -12.11 10.18 -23.56
C ILE A 376 -12.05 8.67 -23.73
N VAL A 377 -11.55 7.91 -22.76
CA VAL A 377 -11.32 6.47 -22.94
C VAL A 377 -12.61 5.65 -23.08
N SER A 378 -13.73 6.11 -22.51
CA SER A 378 -15.00 5.40 -22.59
C SER A 378 -15.65 5.48 -23.97
N ASN A 379 -16.19 4.35 -24.41
CA ASN A 379 -17.04 4.27 -25.59
C ASN A 379 -18.55 4.35 -25.26
N THR A 380 -18.91 4.63 -24.00
CA THR A 380 -20.29 4.67 -23.52
C THR A 380 -20.85 6.09 -23.41
N LYS A 381 -22.18 6.19 -23.36
CA LYS A 381 -22.88 7.47 -23.14
C LYS A 381 -22.78 7.98 -21.71
N ASP A 382 -22.48 7.08 -20.78
CA ASP A 382 -22.33 7.36 -19.35
C ASP A 382 -20.93 6.85 -18.93
N PRO A 383 -19.90 7.72 -19.06
CA PRO A 383 -18.52 7.37 -18.78
C PRO A 383 -18.37 6.96 -17.31
N LYS A 384 -17.71 5.82 -17.08
CA LYS A 384 -17.41 5.32 -15.75
C LYS A 384 -15.91 5.35 -15.51
N ILE A 385 -15.51 5.56 -14.26
CA ILE A 385 -14.09 5.56 -13.90
C ILE A 385 -13.55 4.12 -13.78
N PHE A 386 -14.41 3.16 -13.44
CA PHE A 386 -14.03 1.75 -13.36
C PHE A 386 -14.33 1.02 -14.67
N GLY A 387 -13.27 0.58 -15.34
CA GLY A 387 -13.35 -0.22 -16.55
C GLY A 387 -13.76 -1.68 -16.30
N PRO A 388 -14.04 -2.42 -17.39
CA PRO A 388 -14.51 -3.80 -17.32
C PRO A 388 -13.47 -4.76 -16.72
N GLY A 389 -12.17 -4.51 -16.90
CA GLY A 389 -11.10 -5.32 -16.30
C GLY A 389 -11.09 -5.18 -14.77
N VAL A 390 -11.18 -3.95 -14.25
CA VAL A 390 -11.26 -3.69 -12.81
C VAL A 390 -12.48 -4.36 -12.19
N ILE A 391 -13.65 -4.22 -12.82
CA ILE A 391 -14.90 -4.83 -12.34
C ILE A 391 -14.77 -6.36 -12.28
N LYS A 392 -14.16 -6.98 -13.30
CA LYS A 392 -13.93 -8.42 -13.33
C LYS A 392 -12.95 -8.87 -12.24
N ILE A 393 -11.89 -8.11 -11.97
CA ILE A 393 -10.95 -8.40 -10.88
C ILE A 393 -11.70 -8.39 -9.55
N LEU A 394 -12.40 -7.29 -9.23
CA LEU A 394 -13.17 -7.15 -7.99
C LEU A 394 -14.18 -8.29 -7.81
N LYS A 395 -14.97 -8.58 -8.84
CA LYS A 395 -15.96 -9.66 -8.81
C LYS A 395 -15.33 -11.04 -8.59
N THR A 396 -14.18 -11.29 -9.22
CA THR A 396 -13.47 -12.57 -9.07
C THR A 396 -12.90 -12.76 -7.66
N MET A 397 -12.41 -11.68 -7.03
CA MET A 397 -11.96 -11.72 -5.64
C MET A 397 -13.11 -11.96 -4.64
N GLY A 398 -14.35 -11.64 -5.03
CA GLY A 398 -15.55 -11.90 -4.25
C GLY A 398 -16.43 -10.68 -3.98
N TRP A 399 -16.08 -9.49 -4.50
CA TRP A 399 -16.93 -8.30 -4.37
C TRP A 399 -18.24 -8.48 -5.14
N ARG A 400 -19.37 -8.09 -4.52
CA ARG A 400 -20.68 -8.11 -5.17
C ARG A 400 -20.86 -6.85 -6.01
N ILE A 401 -21.13 -7.02 -7.31
CA ILE A 401 -21.30 -5.90 -8.23
C ILE A 401 -22.79 -5.59 -8.39
N LYS A 402 -23.19 -4.34 -8.21
CA LYS A 402 -24.59 -3.89 -8.30
C LYS A 402 -25.17 -4.15 -9.70
N GLY A 403 -26.43 -4.57 -9.70
CA GLY A 403 -27.16 -4.91 -10.93
C GLY A 403 -26.76 -6.24 -11.56
N ASP A 404 -25.78 -6.96 -10.99
CA ASP A 404 -25.42 -8.29 -11.43
C ASP A 404 -26.31 -9.33 -10.75
N THR A 405 -27.18 -9.95 -11.56
CA THR A 405 -28.09 -11.03 -11.09
C THR A 405 -27.45 -12.42 -11.15
N SER A 406 -26.24 -12.55 -11.69
CA SER A 406 -25.53 -13.83 -11.61
C SER A 406 -25.31 -14.14 -10.13
N ALA A 407 -25.76 -15.32 -9.70
CA ALA A 407 -25.64 -15.71 -8.31
C ALA A 407 -24.18 -15.52 -7.86
N PRO A 408 -23.92 -14.94 -6.67
CA PRO A 408 -22.58 -14.93 -6.10
C PRO A 408 -22.03 -16.35 -6.18
N SER A 409 -20.72 -16.51 -6.37
CA SER A 409 -20.15 -17.84 -6.22
C SER A 409 -20.61 -18.38 -4.87
N ASN A 410 -21.27 -19.54 -4.84
CA ASN A 410 -21.71 -20.21 -3.60
C ASN A 410 -20.51 -20.70 -2.75
N THR A 411 -19.34 -20.06 -2.91
CA THR A 411 -18.15 -20.28 -2.14
C THR A 411 -18.45 -19.92 -0.70
N GLN A 412 -18.45 -20.96 0.12
CA GLN A 412 -18.50 -20.81 1.56
C GLN A 412 -17.07 -20.70 2.07
N TYR A 413 -16.89 -19.93 3.13
CA TYR A 413 -15.58 -19.65 3.72
C TYR A 413 -15.58 -20.04 5.19
N GLU A 414 -14.43 -20.46 5.69
CA GLU A 414 -14.16 -20.65 7.11
C GLU A 414 -12.88 -19.92 7.52
N LEU A 415 -12.82 -19.52 8.80
CA LEU A 415 -11.64 -18.89 9.36
C LEU A 415 -10.49 -19.89 9.46
N ALA A 416 -9.31 -19.49 8.99
CA ALA A 416 -8.08 -20.26 9.15
C ALA A 416 -7.49 -20.06 10.56
N THR A 417 -8.09 -20.70 11.56
CA THR A 417 -7.70 -20.55 12.98
C THR A 417 -6.31 -21.11 13.31
N ASP A 418 -5.71 -21.87 12.41
CA ASP A 418 -4.34 -22.36 12.50
C ASP A 418 -3.28 -21.30 12.15
N ILE A 419 -3.68 -20.19 11.52
CA ILE A 419 -2.80 -19.05 11.25
C ILE A 419 -2.73 -18.15 12.48
N ASN A 420 -1.67 -18.31 13.25
CA ASN A 420 -1.35 -17.41 14.36
C ASN A 420 -0.54 -16.20 13.87
N ILE A 421 -1.19 -15.36 13.05
CA ILE A 421 -0.72 -14.03 12.64
C ILE A 421 -1.86 -13.08 13.01
N GLU A 422 -1.53 -11.96 13.65
CA GLU A 422 -2.53 -10.94 13.96
C GLU A 422 -3.07 -10.30 12.68
N ALA A 423 -4.39 -10.06 12.66
CA ALA A 423 -5.10 -9.46 11.54
C ALA A 423 -4.72 -7.99 11.29
N ASP A 424 -4.24 -7.32 12.34
CA ASP A 424 -4.00 -5.88 12.34
C ASP A 424 -2.75 -5.53 11.54
N ASN A 425 -2.90 -4.56 10.64
CA ASN A 425 -1.78 -3.86 10.02
C ASN A 425 -1.10 -3.04 11.10
N TYR A 426 0.12 -3.44 11.49
CA TYR A 426 0.91 -2.71 12.47
C TYR A 426 1.24 -1.27 12.06
N ILE A 427 1.19 -0.94 10.76
CA ILE A 427 1.32 0.46 10.36
C ILE A 427 0.07 1.24 10.75
N ASP A 428 -1.12 0.66 10.59
CA ASP A 428 -2.37 1.28 11.05
C ASP A 428 -2.32 1.46 12.57
N LEU A 429 -1.83 0.45 13.30
CA LEU A 429 -1.61 0.57 14.74
C LEU A 429 -0.61 1.67 15.07
N ALA A 430 0.50 1.78 14.35
CA ALA A 430 1.49 2.82 14.63
C ALA A 430 0.99 4.23 14.27
N LEU A 431 0.25 4.36 13.17
CA LEU A 431 -0.40 5.61 12.75
C LEU A 431 -1.57 5.99 13.67
N SER A 432 -2.31 5.00 14.19
CA SER A 432 -3.38 5.22 15.15
C SER A 432 -2.82 5.57 16.53
N LEU A 433 -1.78 4.89 17.02
CA LEU A 433 -1.06 5.26 18.24
C LEU A 433 -0.49 6.68 18.14
N ALA A 434 0.10 7.04 16.99
CA ALA A 434 0.53 8.41 16.70
C ALA A 434 -0.62 9.44 16.77
N GLY A 435 -1.87 9.02 16.56
CA GLY A 435 -3.07 9.85 16.63
C GLY A 435 -3.86 9.79 17.96
N GLU A 436 -3.81 8.68 18.71
CA GLU A 436 -4.58 8.40 19.93
C GLU A 436 -3.88 8.83 21.21
N HIS A 437 -2.54 8.84 21.23
CA HIS A 437 -1.83 9.47 22.32
C HIS A 437 -2.21 10.96 22.34
N ASP A 438 -2.77 11.41 23.47
CA ASP A 438 -3.03 12.82 23.80
C ASP A 438 -1.73 13.61 24.03
N PHE A 439 -0.76 13.41 23.14
CA PHE A 439 0.30 14.35 22.78
C PHE A 439 -0.28 15.65 22.19
N TYR A 440 -1.56 15.66 21.80
CA TYR A 440 -2.28 16.77 21.15
C TYR A 440 -3.26 17.55 22.06
N GLY A 441 -3.11 17.45 23.38
CA GLY A 441 -3.51 18.51 24.32
C GLY A 441 -5.01 18.68 24.63
N LYS A 442 -5.75 17.61 24.95
CA LYS A 442 -7.09 17.74 25.56
C LYS A 442 -7.19 17.33 27.04
N GLY A 443 -6.37 16.43 27.54
CA GLY A 443 -6.27 16.04 28.96
C GLY A 443 -5.48 17.02 29.82
N SER A 444 -4.77 17.94 29.19
CA SER A 444 -3.78 18.78 29.86
C SER A 444 -4.26 20.20 30.18
N ARG A 445 -5.56 20.48 30.02
CA ARG A 445 -6.18 21.75 30.44
C ARG A 445 -6.32 21.90 31.96
N TYR A 446 -5.98 20.88 32.75
CA TYR A 446 -6.17 20.89 34.21
C TYR A 446 -4.92 21.13 35.06
N ASN A 447 -3.74 21.38 34.48
CA ASN A 447 -2.57 21.82 35.26
C ASN A 447 -1.73 22.84 34.49
N SER A 448 -2.20 24.09 34.51
CA SER A 448 -1.45 25.26 34.10
C SER A 448 -0.47 25.67 35.21
N ALA A 449 0.73 25.10 35.24
CA ALA A 449 1.82 25.68 36.05
C ALA A 449 3.24 25.26 35.64
N PHE A 450 3.45 24.14 34.95
CA PHE A 450 4.80 23.69 34.63
C PHE A 450 4.89 23.09 33.21
N THR A 451 5.64 23.81 32.37
CA THR A 451 6.59 23.33 31.33
C THR A 451 6.09 22.43 30.18
N ASN A 452 6.22 23.00 28.97
CA ASN A 452 6.49 22.41 27.64
C ASN A 452 5.79 21.09 27.27
N LYS A 453 4.64 21.26 26.59
CA LYS A 453 3.97 20.20 25.85
C LYS A 453 4.47 20.23 24.41
N VAL A 454 5.47 19.41 24.13
CA VAL A 454 5.92 19.05 22.77
C VAL A 454 4.81 18.18 22.19
N CYS A 455 4.13 18.66 21.14
CA CYS A 455 3.30 17.80 20.28
C CYS A 455 4.25 17.00 19.37
N ASP A 456 3.90 15.75 19.11
CA ASP A 456 4.88 14.69 18.92
C ASP A 456 5.49 14.58 17.51
N VAL A 457 6.55 15.35 17.26
CA VAL A 457 7.47 15.11 16.15
C VAL A 457 7.96 13.66 16.14
N LYS A 458 8.06 12.98 17.30
CA LYS A 458 8.49 11.58 17.35
C LYS A 458 7.45 10.66 16.72
N SER A 459 6.16 10.83 17.01
CA SER A 459 5.07 10.06 16.38
C SER A 459 5.03 10.25 14.86
N TYR A 460 5.17 11.49 14.37
CA TYR A 460 5.26 11.73 12.92
C TYR A 460 6.51 11.08 12.31
N LEU A 461 7.66 11.21 12.97
CA LEU A 461 8.88 10.56 12.54
C LEU A 461 8.74 9.04 12.55
N ILE A 462 8.15 8.43 13.59
CA ILE A 462 7.85 7.00 13.70
C ILE A 462 6.93 6.57 12.56
N ALA A 463 5.84 7.30 12.30
CA ALA A 463 4.96 7.03 11.18
C ALA A 463 5.71 7.03 9.83
N MET A 464 6.49 8.09 9.59
CA MET A 464 7.34 8.20 8.39
C MET A 464 8.41 7.11 8.31
N PHE A 465 8.98 6.71 9.45
CA PHE A 465 9.95 5.62 9.57
C PHE A 465 9.32 4.27 9.24
N ILE A 466 8.13 4.00 9.76
CA ILE A 466 7.41 2.75 9.51
C ILE A 466 7.01 2.67 8.05
N LEU A 467 6.51 3.76 7.47
CA LEU A 467 6.16 3.81 6.04
C LEU A 467 7.36 3.52 5.13
N SER A 468 8.58 3.92 5.51
CA SER A 468 9.78 3.65 4.71
C SER A 468 10.18 2.17 4.64
N LEU A 469 9.62 1.29 5.48
CA LEU A 469 9.81 -0.16 5.35
C LEU A 469 9.03 -0.75 4.15
N PHE A 470 8.03 -0.01 3.65
CA PHE A 470 7.04 -0.50 2.69
C PHE A 470 7.15 0.07 1.29
N VAL A 471 7.89 1.16 1.12
CA VAL A 471 8.27 1.67 -0.20
C VAL A 471 9.64 1.13 -0.52
#